data_AF-A0A086JD93-F1
#
_entry.id   AF-A0A086JD93-F1
#
_cell.length_a   1.000
_cell.length_b   1.000
_cell.length_c   1.000
_cell.angle_alpha   90.00
_cell.angle_beta   90.00
_cell.angle_gamma   90.00
#
_symmetry.space_group_name_H-M   'P 1'
#
loop_
_entity.id
_entity.type
_entity.pdbx_description
1 polymer ?
#
loop_
_entity_poly.entity_id
_entity_poly.type
_entity_poly.pdbx_seq_one_letter_code
_entity_poly.pdbx_strand_id
1 'polypeptide(L)'
;MYIEAIVLEGFKSYSNRVYVGPLHPQFNAVTGLNGTGKSNILDSICFVLGITNHALVRATKLDDLVYKQGQAGVTKATVTLKFRNDPHQQNNPLPFPYREMPEITITRQIVIGGRDRYLLNSRNAQLKEVRDFFHCCQMNINSPHFMIQQGKITKVINMKPKEVLGLIEEVSGTRMYELKRGNAVKLMQKKEQKLQEISVVLREEIEPTIERLRKEKQEYFNFVSMKEEMQRFQRFDVAYRFYSAKQLLQQGTSDFDELTQKKAEIEAQ
;
A
#
# COMPACT_ATOMS: atom_id res chain seq x y z
N MET A 1 25.04 -20.39 2.55
CA MET A 1 24.55 -20.38 1.15
C MET A 1 25.66 -19.89 0.22
N TYR A 2 25.87 -20.53 -0.92
CA TYR A 2 26.83 -20.10 -1.96
C TYR A 2 26.30 -20.40 -3.36
N ILE A 3 26.86 -19.78 -4.40
CA ILE A 3 26.50 -20.08 -5.79
C ILE A 3 27.16 -21.41 -6.18
N GLU A 4 26.37 -22.42 -6.54
CA GLU A 4 26.86 -23.71 -7.01
C GLU A 4 27.08 -23.70 -8.52
N ALA A 5 26.22 -23.03 -9.28
CA ALA A 5 26.36 -22.94 -10.73
C ALA A 5 25.64 -21.72 -11.32
N ILE A 6 26.08 -21.32 -12.51
CA ILE A 6 25.52 -20.24 -13.31
C ILE A 6 25.14 -20.83 -14.68
N VAL A 7 23.89 -20.67 -15.09
CA VAL A 7 23.40 -21.11 -16.40
C VAL A 7 23.08 -19.88 -17.24
N LEU A 8 23.69 -19.79 -18.42
CA LEU A 8 23.60 -18.65 -19.32
C LEU A 8 22.99 -19.12 -20.64
N GLU A 9 22.03 -18.39 -21.20
CA GLU A 9 21.47 -18.70 -22.51
C GLU A 9 21.13 -17.38 -23.22
N GLY A 10 21.65 -17.17 -24.42
CA GLY A 10 21.40 -15.96 -25.21
C GLY A 10 21.88 -14.66 -24.57
N PHE A 11 22.86 -14.70 -23.65
CA PHE A 11 23.34 -13.54 -22.88
C PHE A 11 24.69 -13.03 -23.41
N LYS A 12 24.72 -11.78 -23.89
CA LYS A 12 25.92 -11.09 -24.43
C LYS A 12 26.72 -11.89 -25.45
N SER A 13 27.82 -12.53 -25.02
CA SER A 13 28.71 -13.32 -25.89
C SER A 13 28.28 -14.80 -25.97
N TYR A 14 27.33 -15.24 -25.15
CA TYR A 14 26.88 -16.61 -25.06
C TYR A 14 25.59 -16.79 -25.87
N SER A 15 25.68 -17.31 -27.10
CA SER A 15 24.51 -17.60 -27.93
C SER A 15 23.74 -18.82 -27.44
N ASN A 16 24.47 -19.89 -27.14
CA ASN A 16 23.92 -21.17 -26.72
C ASN A 16 23.87 -21.26 -25.19
N ARG A 17 23.14 -22.27 -24.70
CA ARG A 17 23.10 -22.58 -23.27
C ARG A 17 24.48 -23.02 -22.78
N VAL A 18 25.05 -22.28 -21.83
CA VAL A 18 26.33 -22.56 -21.18
C VAL A 18 26.10 -22.79 -19.69
N TYR A 19 26.72 -23.85 -19.17
CA TYR A 19 26.71 -24.19 -17.76
C TYR A 19 28.10 -23.89 -17.16
N VAL A 20 28.16 -22.99 -16.18
CA VAL A 20 29.38 -22.62 -15.47
C VAL A 20 29.29 -23.15 -14.04
N GLY A 21 30.05 -24.21 -13.76
CA GLY A 21 30.09 -24.87 -12.46
C GLY A 21 30.51 -26.35 -12.57
N PRO A 22 30.55 -27.08 -11.44
CA PRO A 22 30.24 -26.64 -10.09
C PRO A 22 31.30 -25.67 -9.52
N LEU A 23 30.84 -24.61 -8.86
CA LEU A 23 31.69 -23.65 -8.17
C LEU A 23 31.98 -24.12 -6.74
N HIS A 24 33.21 -23.88 -6.28
CA HIS A 24 33.63 -24.18 -4.93
C HIS A 24 33.10 -23.12 -3.94
N PRO A 25 32.69 -23.49 -2.72
CA PRO A 25 32.15 -22.54 -1.73
C PRO A 25 33.13 -21.45 -1.29
N GLN A 26 34.44 -21.68 -1.36
CA GLN A 26 35.45 -20.75 -0.84
C GLN A 26 36.09 -19.87 -1.90
N PHE A 27 36.63 -20.45 -2.97
CA PHE A 27 37.43 -19.71 -3.94
C PHE A 27 37.21 -20.25 -5.34
N ASN A 28 37.01 -19.35 -6.29
CA ASN A 28 36.83 -19.66 -7.69
C ASN A 28 37.66 -18.67 -8.51
N ALA A 29 38.37 -19.18 -9.52
CA ALA A 29 39.13 -18.36 -10.46
C ALA A 29 38.54 -18.52 -11.86
N VAL A 30 38.32 -17.40 -12.55
CA VAL A 30 37.87 -17.38 -13.94
C VAL A 30 39.00 -16.81 -14.80
N THR A 31 39.62 -17.67 -15.60
CA THR A 31 40.74 -17.32 -16.49
C THR A 31 40.38 -17.52 -17.95
N GLY A 32 41.13 -16.88 -18.86
CA GLY A 32 40.93 -17.02 -20.30
C GLY A 32 41.52 -15.86 -21.09
N LEU A 33 41.58 -15.98 -22.41
CA LEU A 33 42.12 -14.94 -23.31
C LEU A 33 41.28 -13.66 -23.28
N ASN A 34 41.86 -12.53 -23.63
CA ASN A 34 41.13 -11.27 -23.72
C ASN A 34 40.03 -11.35 -24.79
N GLY A 35 38.85 -10.78 -24.51
CA GLY A 35 37.71 -10.81 -25.42
C GLY A 35 36.83 -12.08 -25.36
N THR A 36 37.19 -13.11 -24.60
CA THR A 36 36.43 -14.38 -24.49
C THR A 36 35.15 -14.31 -23.63
N GLY A 37 34.74 -13.13 -23.19
CA GLY A 37 33.51 -12.96 -22.41
C GLY A 37 33.64 -13.20 -20.90
N LYS A 38 34.85 -13.31 -20.34
CA LYS A 38 35.07 -13.48 -18.88
C LYS A 38 34.29 -12.49 -18.01
N SER A 39 34.36 -11.20 -18.36
CA SER A 39 33.63 -10.14 -17.65
C SER A 39 32.12 -10.24 -17.80
N ASN A 40 31.62 -10.95 -18.83
CA ASN A 40 30.19 -11.17 -19.02
C ASN A 40 29.63 -12.21 -18.02
N ILE A 41 30.46 -13.10 -17.47
CA ILE A 41 30.05 -13.97 -16.36
C ILE A 41 29.71 -13.10 -15.14
N LEU A 42 30.55 -12.13 -14.80
CA LEU A 42 30.25 -11.19 -13.72
C LEU A 42 29.00 -10.37 -14.04
N ASP A 43 28.87 -9.84 -15.26
CA ASP A 43 27.68 -9.09 -15.66
C ASP A 43 26.40 -9.93 -15.58
N SER A 44 26.48 -11.23 -15.81
CA SER A 44 25.33 -12.13 -15.69
C SER A 44 24.84 -12.26 -14.24
N ILE A 45 25.78 -12.30 -13.28
CA ILE A 45 25.46 -12.29 -11.85
C ILE A 45 24.81 -10.95 -11.49
N CYS A 46 25.38 -9.83 -11.96
CA CYS A 46 24.79 -8.49 -11.78
C CYS A 46 23.37 -8.39 -12.34
N PHE A 47 23.17 -8.99 -13.50
CA PHE A 47 21.90 -9.01 -14.20
C PHE A 47 20.84 -9.75 -13.38
N VAL A 48 21.14 -10.94 -12.85
CA VAL A 48 20.20 -11.68 -11.98
C VAL A 48 19.98 -10.98 -10.64
N LEU A 49 21.01 -10.35 -10.07
CA LEU A 49 20.87 -9.57 -8.83
C LEU A 49 19.90 -8.39 -9.00
N GLY A 50 19.63 -7.91 -10.23
CA GLY A 50 18.67 -6.83 -10.45
C GLY A 50 19.20 -5.45 -10.08
N ILE A 51 20.51 -5.27 -10.23
CA ILE A 51 21.17 -3.98 -10.03
C ILE A 51 20.59 -2.98 -11.05
N THR A 52 19.94 -1.93 -10.55
CA THR A 52 19.25 -0.90 -11.36
C THR A 52 20.19 -0.01 -12.14
N ASN A 53 21.45 0.08 -11.72
CA ASN A 53 22.45 0.87 -12.43
C ASN A 53 22.98 0.10 -13.65
N HIS A 54 22.42 0.38 -14.82
CA HIS A 54 22.78 -0.24 -16.09
C HIS A 54 24.26 -0.04 -16.48
N ALA A 55 24.91 1.01 -15.98
CA ALA A 55 26.35 1.21 -16.18
C ALA A 55 27.18 0.07 -15.59
N LEU A 56 26.69 -0.59 -14.53
CA LEU A 56 27.35 -1.74 -13.92
C LEU A 56 27.26 -3.00 -14.77
N VAL A 57 26.24 -3.13 -15.63
CA VAL A 57 26.10 -4.26 -16.54
C VAL A 57 26.64 -3.92 -17.94
N ARG A 58 27.34 -2.77 -18.09
CA ARG A 58 27.93 -2.31 -19.36
C ARG A 58 26.91 -2.35 -20.51
N ALA A 59 25.71 -1.82 -20.27
CA ALA A 59 24.60 -1.78 -21.21
C ALA A 59 23.83 -0.47 -21.07
N THR A 60 23.27 0.04 -22.17
CA THR A 60 22.43 1.24 -22.13
C THR A 60 20.96 0.89 -21.97
N LYS A 61 20.53 -0.20 -22.63
CA LYS A 61 19.20 -0.80 -22.51
C LYS A 61 19.31 -2.25 -22.07
N LEU A 62 18.25 -2.81 -21.49
CA LEU A 62 18.22 -4.24 -21.13
C LEU A 62 18.32 -5.13 -22.38
N ASP A 63 17.79 -4.69 -23.52
CA ASP A 63 17.88 -5.42 -24.79
C ASP A 63 19.32 -5.61 -25.27
N ASP A 64 20.25 -4.72 -24.89
CA ASP A 64 21.68 -4.84 -25.22
C ASP A 64 22.35 -6.06 -24.58
N LEU A 65 21.71 -6.65 -23.57
CA LEU A 65 22.21 -7.83 -22.88
C LEU A 65 21.89 -9.12 -23.64
N VAL A 66 20.99 -9.07 -24.63
CA VAL A 66 20.68 -10.21 -25.49
C VAL A 66 21.79 -10.40 -26.53
N TYR A 67 22.12 -11.65 -26.83
CA TYR A 67 23.17 -12.02 -27.77
C TYR A 67 23.02 -11.27 -29.10
N LYS A 68 24.06 -10.52 -29.49
CA LYS A 68 24.08 -9.65 -30.69
C LYS A 68 22.82 -8.77 -30.82
N GLN A 69 22.24 -8.31 -29.71
CA GLN A 69 21.02 -7.48 -29.69
C GLN A 69 19.85 -8.10 -30.48
N GLY A 70 19.79 -9.43 -30.58
CA GLY A 70 18.74 -10.14 -31.32
C GLY A 70 18.94 -10.29 -32.82
N GLN A 71 19.98 -9.67 -33.40
CA GLN A 71 20.21 -9.72 -34.85
C GLN A 71 20.57 -11.11 -35.37
N ALA A 72 20.95 -12.03 -34.47
CA ALA A 72 21.31 -13.42 -34.80
C ALA A 72 20.17 -14.43 -34.55
N GLY A 73 18.92 -13.97 -34.54
CA GLY A 73 17.74 -14.82 -34.33
C GLY A 73 17.48 -15.23 -32.87
N VAL A 74 18.38 -14.86 -31.94
CA VAL A 74 18.22 -15.10 -30.50
C VAL A 74 17.54 -13.89 -29.87
N THR A 75 16.22 -13.96 -29.64
CA THR A 75 15.42 -12.83 -29.12
C THR A 75 15.24 -12.84 -27.60
N LYS A 76 15.80 -13.83 -26.92
CA LYS A 76 15.65 -14.06 -25.47
C LYS A 76 17.01 -14.27 -24.83
N ALA A 77 17.23 -13.65 -23.67
CA ALA A 77 18.35 -13.96 -22.79
C ALA A 77 17.82 -14.46 -21.45
N THR A 78 18.39 -15.56 -20.96
CA THR A 78 18.04 -16.16 -19.67
C THR A 78 19.31 -16.41 -18.89
N VAL A 79 19.33 -15.97 -17.65
CA VAL A 79 20.43 -16.26 -16.72
C VAL A 79 19.82 -16.86 -15.46
N THR A 80 20.33 -18.02 -15.06
CA THR A 80 19.92 -18.72 -13.83
C THR A 80 21.12 -18.84 -12.90
N LEU A 81 20.98 -18.35 -11.67
CA LEU A 81 21.90 -18.62 -10.57
C LEU A 81 21.33 -19.76 -9.73
N LYS A 82 22.11 -20.82 -9.56
CA LYS A 82 21.81 -21.92 -8.66
C LYS A 82 22.59 -21.71 -7.37
N PHE A 83 21.87 -21.57 -6.28
CA PHE A 83 22.41 -21.41 -4.93
C PHE A 83 22.24 -22.72 -4.17
N ARG A 84 23.33 -23.17 -3.53
CA ARG A 84 23.29 -24.25 -2.57
C ARG A 84 23.09 -23.69 -1.18
N ASN A 85 22.04 -24.15 -0.53
CA ASN A 85 21.65 -23.78 0.82
C ASN A 85 21.90 -24.96 1.76
N ASP A 86 22.29 -24.67 3.00
CA ASP A 86 22.41 -25.67 4.06
C ASP A 86 21.20 -25.52 5.01
N PRO A 87 20.20 -26.42 4.95
CA PRO A 87 19.01 -26.34 5.78
C PRO A 87 19.32 -26.48 7.28
N HIS A 88 20.41 -27.18 7.63
CA HIS A 88 20.78 -27.45 9.02
C HIS A 88 21.57 -26.30 9.66
N GLN A 89 21.86 -25.23 8.92
CA GLN A 89 22.53 -24.06 9.45
C GLN A 89 21.64 -23.36 10.50
N GLN A 90 22.12 -23.30 11.76
CA GLN A 90 21.36 -22.83 12.92
C GLN A 90 20.86 -21.38 12.76
N ASN A 91 21.65 -20.53 12.09
CA ASN A 91 21.31 -19.15 11.73
C ASN A 91 21.06 -18.97 10.23
N ASN A 92 20.34 -19.89 9.58
CA ASN A 92 19.91 -19.70 8.20
C ASN A 92 18.95 -18.49 8.12
N PRO A 93 19.33 -17.39 7.43
CA PRO A 93 18.55 -16.16 7.46
C PRO A 93 17.40 -16.17 6.41
N LEU A 94 17.25 -17.26 5.67
CA LEU A 94 16.21 -17.41 4.66
C LEU A 94 14.81 -17.60 5.28
N PRO A 95 13.76 -17.00 4.67
CA PRO A 95 12.39 -17.21 5.10
C PRO A 95 11.85 -18.58 4.65
N PHE A 96 10.82 -19.09 5.33
CA PHE A 96 10.04 -20.23 4.86
C PHE A 96 9.31 -19.87 3.54
N PRO A 97 9.28 -20.75 2.52
CA PRO A 97 9.73 -22.15 2.49
C PRO A 97 11.18 -22.36 2.02
N TYR A 98 11.91 -21.31 1.64
CA TYR A 98 13.25 -21.43 1.05
C TYR A 98 14.31 -21.95 2.02
N ARG A 99 14.09 -21.78 3.33
CA ARG A 99 14.99 -22.28 4.38
C ARG A 99 15.20 -23.80 4.34
N GLU A 100 14.15 -24.55 4.04
CA GLU A 100 14.17 -26.02 4.01
C GLU A 100 14.67 -26.58 2.69
N MET A 101 14.75 -25.74 1.65
CA MET A 101 15.18 -26.15 0.32
C MET A 101 16.71 -26.23 0.26
N PRO A 102 17.30 -27.35 -0.17
CA PRO A 102 18.76 -27.50 -0.31
C PRO A 102 19.31 -26.74 -1.53
N GLU A 103 18.49 -26.57 -2.58
CA GLU A 103 18.84 -25.81 -3.79
C GLU A 103 17.80 -24.72 -4.02
N ILE A 104 18.28 -23.50 -4.31
CA ILE A 104 17.45 -22.35 -4.65
C ILE A 104 17.93 -21.80 -5.98
N THR A 105 17.00 -21.60 -6.91
CA THR A 105 17.29 -21.12 -8.26
C THR A 105 16.65 -19.75 -8.48
N ILE A 106 17.45 -18.80 -8.94
CA ILE A 106 16.99 -17.46 -9.30
C ILE A 106 17.29 -17.25 -10.76
N THR A 107 16.23 -17.10 -11.55
CA THR A 107 16.31 -16.89 -12.99
C THR A 107 15.81 -15.49 -13.32
N ARG A 108 16.54 -14.78 -14.18
CA ARG A 108 16.04 -13.57 -14.83
C ARG A 108 16.01 -13.79 -16.32
N GLN A 109 14.87 -13.46 -16.93
CA GLN A 109 14.65 -13.60 -18.35
C GLN A 109 14.23 -12.27 -18.95
N ILE A 110 14.89 -11.90 -20.05
CA ILE A 110 14.51 -10.76 -20.89
C ILE A 110 14.22 -11.25 -22.31
N VAL A 111 13.27 -10.59 -22.96
CA VAL A 111 12.90 -10.84 -24.36
C VAL A 111 12.88 -9.47 -25.04
N ILE A 112 13.50 -9.37 -26.22
CA ILE A 112 13.57 -8.10 -26.97
C ILE A 112 12.16 -7.66 -27.33
N GLY A 113 11.79 -6.42 -26.96
CA GLY A 113 10.43 -5.89 -27.14
C GLY A 113 9.37 -6.60 -26.28
N GLY A 114 9.78 -7.52 -25.42
CA GLY A 114 8.92 -8.27 -24.51
C GLY A 114 8.99 -7.75 -23.06
N ARG A 115 8.55 -8.59 -22.12
CA ARG A 115 8.59 -8.28 -20.69
C ARG A 115 9.79 -8.94 -20.01
N ASP A 116 10.47 -8.18 -19.16
CA ASP A 116 11.41 -8.70 -18.16
C ASP A 116 10.63 -9.47 -17.09
N ARG A 117 11.12 -10.66 -16.73
CA ARG A 117 10.52 -11.51 -15.69
C ARG A 117 11.60 -12.14 -14.83
N TYR A 118 11.31 -12.18 -13.54
CA TYR A 118 12.07 -12.96 -12.57
C TYR A 118 11.34 -14.26 -12.26
N LEU A 119 12.09 -15.35 -12.15
CA LEU A 119 11.60 -16.61 -11.63
C LEU A 119 12.43 -17.02 -10.42
N LEU A 120 11.77 -17.25 -9.30
CA LEU A 120 12.35 -17.82 -8.08
C LEU A 120 11.85 -19.25 -7.95
N ASN A 121 12.73 -20.24 -8.05
CA ASN A 121 12.36 -21.66 -8.13
C ASN A 121 11.27 -21.94 -9.18
N SER A 122 11.47 -21.43 -10.40
CA SER A 122 10.53 -21.55 -11.53
C SER A 122 9.16 -20.86 -11.34
N ARG A 123 8.93 -20.18 -10.22
CA ARG A 123 7.74 -19.36 -9.98
C ARG A 123 8.01 -17.91 -10.36
N ASN A 124 7.09 -17.28 -11.10
CA ASN A 124 7.16 -15.84 -11.39
C ASN A 124 7.18 -15.04 -10.09
N ALA A 125 8.21 -14.23 -9.93
CA ALA A 125 8.43 -13.37 -8.77
C ALA A 125 8.56 -11.91 -9.20
N GLN A 126 8.19 -10.99 -8.31
CA GLN A 126 8.44 -9.56 -8.54
C GLN A 126 9.89 -9.20 -8.17
N LEU A 127 10.43 -8.14 -8.78
CA LEU A 127 11.77 -7.63 -8.42
C LEU A 127 11.88 -7.32 -6.91
N LYS A 128 10.79 -6.85 -6.29
CA LYS A 128 10.74 -6.59 -4.85
C LYS A 128 10.96 -7.87 -4.03
N GLU A 129 10.29 -8.96 -4.39
CA GLU A 129 10.44 -10.25 -3.71
C GLU A 129 11.85 -10.82 -3.84
N VAL A 130 12.45 -10.72 -5.04
CA VAL A 130 13.84 -11.13 -5.28
C VAL A 130 14.81 -10.27 -4.46
N ARG A 131 14.56 -8.96 -4.39
CA ARG A 131 15.36 -8.06 -3.55
C ARG A 131 15.24 -8.42 -2.06
N ASP A 132 14.02 -8.67 -1.59
CA ASP A 132 13.75 -9.06 -0.21
C ASP A 132 14.45 -10.41 0.11
N PHE A 133 14.47 -11.35 -0.84
CA PHE A 133 15.24 -12.60 -0.71
C PHE A 133 16.74 -12.35 -0.51
N PHE A 134 17.37 -11.54 -1.36
CA PHE A 134 18.80 -11.22 -1.21
C PHE A 134 19.09 -10.42 0.07
N HIS A 135 18.14 -9.59 0.51
CA HIS A 135 18.22 -8.89 1.80
C HIS A 135 18.19 -9.85 2.99
N CYS A 136 17.38 -10.91 2.95
CA CYS A 136 17.45 -11.99 3.93
C CYS A 136 18.83 -12.65 3.93
N CYS A 137 19.43 -12.86 2.76
CA CYS A 137 20.80 -13.36 2.63
C CYS A 137 21.90 -12.35 3.03
N GLN A 138 21.55 -11.21 3.64
CA GLN A 138 22.46 -10.12 3.98
C GLN A 138 23.24 -9.55 2.78
N MET A 139 22.72 -9.75 1.57
CA MET A 139 23.27 -9.18 0.34
C MET A 139 22.44 -7.96 -0.07
N ASN A 140 23.02 -6.77 0.03
CA ASN A 140 22.36 -5.56 -0.43
C ASN A 140 22.65 -5.30 -1.92
N ILE A 141 21.66 -5.57 -2.77
CA ILE A 141 21.77 -5.32 -4.22
C ILE A 141 21.94 -3.82 -4.53
N ASN A 142 21.38 -2.93 -3.71
CA ASN A 142 21.30 -1.51 -4.02
C ASN A 142 22.62 -0.78 -3.84
N SER A 143 23.50 -1.28 -2.96
CA SER A 143 24.86 -0.78 -2.80
C SER A 143 25.86 -1.93 -2.96
N PRO A 144 26.21 -2.31 -4.20
CA PRO A 144 27.01 -3.49 -4.47
C PRO A 144 28.50 -3.23 -4.15
N HIS A 145 28.80 -3.02 -2.87
CA HIS A 145 30.17 -2.88 -2.37
C HIS A 145 30.93 -4.21 -2.40
N PHE A 146 30.21 -5.34 -2.38
CA PHE A 146 30.77 -6.67 -2.63
C PHE A 146 31.27 -6.86 -4.08
N MET A 147 30.98 -5.91 -4.98
CA MET A 147 31.33 -6.03 -6.39
C MET A 147 32.30 -4.94 -6.83
N ILE A 148 33.56 -5.34 -6.99
CA ILE A 148 34.63 -4.49 -7.50
C ILE A 148 34.86 -4.81 -8.97
N GLN A 149 34.34 -3.94 -9.84
CA GLN A 149 34.63 -3.98 -11.26
C GLN A 149 35.88 -3.15 -11.58
N GLN A 150 36.44 -3.38 -12.76
CA GLN A 150 37.55 -2.56 -13.27
C GLN A 150 37.18 -1.07 -13.22
N GLY A 151 38.07 -0.24 -12.69
CA GLY A 151 37.86 1.20 -12.53
C GLY A 151 37.07 1.62 -11.28
N LYS A 152 36.43 0.69 -10.55
CA LYS A 152 35.79 1.02 -9.26
C LYS A 152 36.76 1.11 -8.09
N ILE A 153 37.96 0.54 -8.21
CA ILE A 153 38.93 0.53 -7.11
C ILE A 153 39.33 1.95 -6.68
N THR A 154 39.48 2.87 -7.64
CA THR A 154 39.77 4.29 -7.36
C THR A 154 38.60 4.97 -6.65
N LYS A 155 37.36 4.58 -6.96
CA LYS A 155 36.18 5.07 -6.26
C LYS A 155 36.17 4.61 -4.80
N VAL A 156 36.55 3.35 -4.52
CA VAL A 156 36.66 2.82 -3.15
C VAL A 156 37.69 3.60 -2.35
N ILE A 157 38.86 3.89 -2.95
CA ILE A 157 39.91 4.68 -2.31
C ILE A 157 39.45 6.12 -2.02
N ASN A 158 38.65 6.70 -2.91
CA ASN A 158 38.15 8.08 -2.81
C ASN A 158 36.74 8.19 -2.21
N MET A 159 36.26 7.17 -1.47
CA MET A 159 34.92 7.21 -0.87
C MET A 159 34.81 8.33 0.16
N LYS A 160 33.68 9.06 0.12
CA LYS A 160 33.39 10.07 1.15
C LYS A 160 33.07 9.39 2.49
N PRO A 161 33.28 10.06 3.64
CA PRO A 161 32.96 9.47 4.95
C PRO A 161 31.54 8.92 5.08
N LYS A 162 30.55 9.55 4.43
CA LYS A 162 29.16 9.05 4.39
C LYS A 162 29.01 7.73 3.63
N GLU A 163 29.79 7.53 2.56
CA GLU A 163 29.77 6.29 1.77
C GLU A 163 30.48 5.17 2.53
N VAL A 164 31.59 5.49 3.21
CA VAL A 164 32.31 4.56 4.09
C VAL A 164 31.42 4.14 5.27
N LEU A 165 30.71 5.09 5.88
CA LEU A 165 29.73 4.78 6.93
C LEU A 165 28.64 3.83 6.41
N GLY A 166 28.11 4.08 5.21
CA GLY A 166 27.13 3.20 4.58
C GLY A 166 27.65 1.76 4.39
N LEU A 167 28.93 1.60 4.04
CA LEU A 167 29.57 0.28 3.96
C LEU A 167 29.62 -0.41 5.32
N ILE A 168 30.01 0.31 6.38
CA ILE A 168 30.09 -0.23 7.74
C ILE A 168 28.69 -0.59 8.27
N GLU A 169 27.69 0.24 8.01
CA GLU A 169 26.28 -0.03 8.35
C GLU A 169 25.73 -1.27 7.65
N GLU A 170 26.20 -1.56 6.44
CA GLU A 170 25.82 -2.74 5.67
C GLU A 170 26.47 -4.00 6.25
N VAL A 171 27.78 -3.96 6.51
CA VAL A 171 28.51 -5.09 7.13
C VAL A 171 27.99 -5.41 8.53
N SER A 172 27.61 -4.39 9.29
CA SER A 172 26.99 -4.56 10.62
C SER A 172 25.51 -4.94 10.55
N GLY A 173 24.89 -4.94 9.37
CA GLY A 173 23.46 -5.24 9.18
C GLY A 173 22.50 -4.19 9.75
N THR A 174 23.01 -3.10 10.33
CA THR A 174 22.21 -2.04 10.97
C THR A 174 21.44 -1.20 9.95
N ARG A 175 21.92 -1.15 8.70
CA ARG A 175 21.29 -0.40 7.60
C ARG A 175 19.82 -0.79 7.38
N MET A 176 19.49 -2.07 7.48
CA MET A 176 18.12 -2.57 7.30
C MET A 176 17.18 -2.06 8.37
N TYR A 177 17.64 -2.10 9.62
CA TYR A 177 16.89 -1.60 10.76
C TYR A 177 16.65 -0.10 10.63
N GLU A 178 17.69 0.67 10.30
CA GLU A 178 17.59 2.12 10.08
C GLU A 178 16.61 2.48 8.97
N LEU A 179 16.64 1.77 7.85
CA LEU A 179 15.74 2.01 6.73
C LEU A 179 14.28 1.67 7.09
N LYS A 180 14.04 0.56 7.79
CA LYS A 180 12.70 0.19 8.28
C LYS A 180 12.19 1.22 9.30
N ARG A 181 13.04 1.64 10.24
CA ARG A 181 12.73 2.67 11.23
C ARG A 181 12.37 3.99 10.57
N GLY A 182 13.18 4.46 9.63
CA GLY A 182 12.92 5.70 8.89
C GLY A 182 11.61 5.66 8.11
N ASN A 183 11.27 4.53 7.49
CA ASN A 183 10.00 4.35 6.80
C ASN A 183 8.81 4.32 7.77
N ALA A 184 8.95 3.66 8.92
CA ALA A 184 7.93 3.62 9.96
C ALA A 184 7.65 5.02 10.53
N VAL A 185 8.69 5.79 10.86
CA VAL A 185 8.56 7.17 11.35
C VAL A 185 7.84 8.06 10.33
N LYS A 186 8.21 7.97 9.05
CA LYS A 186 7.52 8.72 7.98
C LYS A 186 6.06 8.32 7.84
N LEU A 187 5.75 7.03 7.98
CA LEU A 187 4.37 6.54 7.95
C LEU A 187 3.58 7.06 9.15
N MET A 188 4.15 7.03 10.35
CA MET A 188 3.53 7.59 11.56
C MET A 188 3.23 9.07 11.40
N GLN A 189 4.19 9.87 10.91
CA GLN A 189 3.96 11.29 10.64
C GLN A 189 2.80 11.54 9.68
N LYS A 190 2.70 10.78 8.58
CA LYS A 190 1.57 10.88 7.64
C LYS A 190 0.23 10.48 8.27
N LYS A 191 0.23 9.51 9.17
CA LYS A 191 -0.98 9.06 9.86
C LYS A 191 -1.42 10.08 10.90
N GLU A 192 -0.47 10.66 11.62
CA GLU A 192 -0.71 11.71 12.59
C GLU A 192 -1.33 12.95 11.93
N GLN A 193 -0.78 13.38 10.79
CA GLN A 193 -1.37 14.48 10.00
C GLN A 193 -2.83 14.20 9.61
N LYS A 194 -3.14 12.99 9.14
CA LYS A 194 -4.52 12.60 8.81
C LYS A 194 -5.43 12.57 10.04
N LEU A 195 -4.91 12.14 11.19
CA LEU A 195 -5.68 12.16 12.44
C LEU A 195 -5.99 13.59 12.87
N GLN A 196 -5.03 14.50 12.71
CA GLN A 196 -5.25 15.92 12.97
C GLN A 196 -6.34 16.49 12.06
N GLU A 197 -6.27 16.24 10.75
CA GLU A 197 -7.32 16.64 9.79
C GLU A 197 -8.71 16.13 10.20
N ILE A 198 -8.82 14.84 10.55
CA ILE A 198 -10.09 14.24 10.99
C ILE A 198 -10.58 14.90 12.30
N SER A 199 -9.67 15.18 13.23
CA SER A 199 -10.02 15.81 14.51
C SER A 199 -10.50 17.25 14.37
N VAL A 200 -10.05 17.95 13.32
CA VAL A 200 -10.50 19.31 12.98
C VAL A 200 -11.93 19.23 12.44
N VAL A 201 -12.19 18.37 11.45
CA VAL A 201 -13.55 18.18 10.89
C VAL A 201 -14.55 17.78 11.97
N LEU A 202 -14.16 16.89 12.88
CA LEU A 202 -15.03 16.43 13.96
C LEU A 202 -15.43 17.58 14.91
N ARG A 203 -14.47 18.44 15.27
CA ARG A 203 -14.71 19.57 16.19
C ARG A 203 -15.39 20.76 15.52
N GLU A 204 -15.03 21.08 14.28
CA GLU A 204 -15.49 22.29 13.60
C GLU A 204 -16.82 22.08 12.87
N GLU A 205 -17.13 20.87 12.40
CA GLU A 205 -18.36 20.60 11.63
C GLU A 205 -19.34 19.71 12.39
N ILE A 206 -18.88 18.57 12.91
CA ILE A 206 -19.79 17.53 13.45
C ILE A 206 -20.35 17.96 14.81
N GLU A 207 -19.50 18.35 15.76
CA GLU A 207 -19.92 18.79 17.10
C GLU A 207 -20.96 19.95 17.06
N PRO A 208 -20.74 21.06 16.33
CA PRO A 208 -21.72 22.14 16.27
C PRO A 208 -23.01 21.73 15.55
N THR A 209 -22.92 20.85 14.54
CA THR A 209 -24.12 20.31 13.88
C THR A 209 -24.97 19.48 14.85
N ILE A 210 -24.33 18.63 15.67
CA ILE A 210 -25.02 17.85 16.71
C ILE A 210 -25.67 18.79 17.74
N GLU A 211 -24.97 19.84 18.16
CA GLU A 211 -25.50 20.78 19.14
C GLU A 211 -26.68 21.60 18.58
N ARG A 212 -26.63 21.99 17.29
CA ARG A 212 -27.76 22.61 16.60
C ARG A 212 -28.97 21.68 16.56
N LEU A 213 -28.77 20.42 16.16
CA LEU A 213 -29.85 19.42 16.10
C LEU A 213 -30.45 19.13 17.49
N ARG A 214 -29.66 19.19 18.56
CA ARG A 214 -30.16 19.09 19.93
C ARG A 214 -31.09 20.25 20.29
N LYS A 215 -30.73 21.49 19.92
CA LYS A 215 -31.59 22.66 20.12
C LYS A 215 -32.89 22.56 19.33
N GLU A 216 -32.80 22.21 18.04
CA GLU A 216 -33.98 22.01 17.19
C GLU A 216 -34.92 20.94 17.76
N LYS A 217 -34.36 19.82 18.26
CA LYS A 217 -35.14 18.79 18.95
C LYS A 217 -35.87 19.34 20.18
N GLN A 218 -35.20 20.16 20.99
CA GLN A 218 -35.79 20.73 22.20
C GLN A 218 -36.90 21.75 21.88
N GLU A 219 -36.69 22.60 20.87
CA GLU A 219 -37.72 23.52 20.36
C GLU A 219 -38.92 22.75 19.81
N TYR A 220 -38.70 21.64 19.10
CA TYR A 220 -39.77 20.78 18.63
C TYR A 220 -40.60 20.19 19.78
N PHE A 221 -39.96 19.71 20.85
CA PHE A 221 -40.69 19.24 22.04
C PHE A 221 -41.52 20.35 22.68
N ASN A 222 -40.97 21.55 22.81
CA ASN A 222 -41.72 22.71 23.34
C ASN A 222 -42.92 23.04 22.45
N PHE A 223 -42.75 23.02 21.12
CA PHE A 223 -43.83 23.22 20.17
C PHE A 223 -44.93 22.16 20.30
N VAL A 224 -44.57 20.89 20.47
CA VAL A 224 -45.54 19.81 20.69
C VAL A 224 -46.35 20.06 21.97
N SER A 225 -45.69 20.37 23.09
CA SER A 225 -46.37 20.68 24.35
C SER A 225 -47.29 21.90 24.24
N MET A 226 -46.81 22.99 23.62
CA MET A 226 -47.65 24.19 23.38
C MET A 226 -48.84 23.89 22.47
N LYS A 227 -48.67 23.03 21.45
CA LYS A 227 -49.75 22.62 20.56
C LYS A 227 -50.81 21.82 21.30
N GLU A 228 -50.42 20.94 22.22
CA GLU A 228 -51.35 20.21 23.07
C GLU A 228 -52.14 21.16 24.00
N GLU A 229 -51.47 22.12 24.63
CA GLU A 229 -52.13 23.15 25.44
C GLU A 229 -53.08 24.01 24.61
N MET A 230 -52.66 24.44 23.42
CA MET A 230 -53.50 25.22 22.51
C MET A 230 -54.76 24.44 22.10
N GLN A 231 -54.62 23.15 21.77
CA GLN A 231 -55.76 22.28 21.48
C GLN A 231 -56.69 22.12 22.68
N ARG A 232 -56.14 22.03 23.90
CA ARG A 232 -56.92 21.99 25.14
C ARG A 232 -57.74 23.28 25.30
N PHE A 233 -57.12 24.46 25.14
CA PHE A 233 -57.82 25.74 25.22
C PHE A 233 -58.86 25.92 24.11
N GLN A 234 -58.57 25.48 22.88
CA GLN A 234 -59.57 25.50 21.80
C GLN A 234 -60.80 24.66 22.13
N ARG A 235 -60.63 23.48 22.72
CA ARG A 235 -61.77 22.65 23.18
C ARG A 235 -62.60 23.39 24.22
N PHE A 236 -61.96 24.11 25.14
CA PHE A 236 -62.67 24.94 26.13
C PHE A 236 -63.42 26.11 25.49
N ASP A 237 -62.82 26.83 24.53
CA ASP A 237 -63.50 27.92 23.81
C ASP A 237 -64.72 27.42 23.04
N VAL A 238 -64.59 26.29 22.32
CA VAL A 238 -65.72 25.67 21.61
C VAL A 238 -66.82 25.25 22.58
N ALA A 239 -66.47 24.64 23.71
CA ALA A 239 -67.45 24.25 24.73
C ALA A 239 -68.16 25.47 25.35
N TYR A 240 -67.42 26.55 25.62
CA TYR A 240 -67.98 27.80 26.14
C TYR A 240 -68.93 28.46 25.14
N ARG A 241 -68.54 28.56 23.86
CA ARG A 241 -69.41 29.08 22.80
C ARG A 241 -70.70 28.26 22.66
N PHE A 242 -70.60 26.93 22.73
CA PHE A 242 -71.77 26.05 22.71
C PHE A 242 -72.68 26.30 23.93
N TYR A 243 -72.10 26.45 25.11
CA TYR A 243 -72.84 26.76 26.34
C TYR A 243 -73.56 28.11 26.25
N SER A 244 -72.88 29.17 25.82
CA SER A 244 -73.49 30.49 25.61
C SER A 244 -74.59 30.47 24.56
N ALA A 245 -74.39 29.77 23.44
CA ALA A 245 -75.41 29.60 22.41
C ALA A 245 -76.64 28.85 22.96
N LYS A 246 -76.44 27.83 23.80
CA LYS A 246 -77.53 27.11 24.47
C LYS A 246 -78.29 28.00 25.46
N GLN A 247 -77.61 28.82 26.25
CA GLN A 247 -78.26 29.79 27.14
C GLN A 247 -79.08 30.82 26.37
N LEU A 248 -78.53 31.37 25.27
CA LEU A 248 -79.26 32.28 24.38
C LEU A 248 -80.49 31.61 23.78
N LEU A 249 -80.39 30.34 23.38
CA LEU A 249 -81.52 29.58 22.84
C LEU A 249 -82.59 29.33 23.90
N GLN A 250 -82.20 29.02 25.14
CA GLN A 250 -83.13 28.88 26.27
C GLN A 250 -83.85 30.19 26.62
N GLN A 251 -83.12 31.30 26.63
CA GLN A 251 -83.72 32.64 26.80
C GLN A 251 -84.68 32.95 25.64
N GLY A 252 -84.25 32.74 24.39
CA GLY A 252 -85.08 32.96 23.21
C GLY A 252 -86.34 32.07 23.17
N THR A 253 -86.27 30.80 23.64
CA THR A 253 -87.47 29.95 23.77
C THR A 253 -88.39 30.43 24.88
N SER A 254 -87.84 30.88 26.02
CA SER A 254 -88.66 31.47 27.09
C SER A 254 -89.38 32.73 26.61
N ASP A 255 -88.67 33.61 25.90
CA ASP A 255 -89.24 34.84 25.33
C ASP A 255 -90.29 34.52 24.25
N PHE A 256 -90.07 33.47 23.45
CA PHE A 256 -91.03 33.00 22.45
C PHE A 256 -92.29 32.39 23.07
N ASP A 257 -92.15 31.60 24.14
CA ASP A 257 -93.25 31.02 24.90
C ASP A 257 -94.09 32.11 25.59
N GLU A 258 -93.44 33.15 26.15
CA GLU A 258 -94.13 34.32 26.69
C GLU A 258 -94.90 35.11 25.60
N LEU A 259 -94.29 35.29 24.42
CA LEU A 259 -94.95 35.98 23.30
C LEU A 259 -96.10 35.18 22.71
N THR A 260 -96.02 33.84 22.68
CA THR A 260 -97.13 32.99 22.23
C THR A 260 -98.26 32.93 23.24
N GLN A 261 -97.97 32.94 24.55
CA GLN A 261 -99.01 33.11 25.58
C GLN A 261 -99.72 34.46 25.45
N LYS A 262 -98.98 35.56 25.29
CA LYS A 262 -99.57 36.90 25.04
C LYS A 262 -100.40 36.94 23.76
N LYS A 263 -99.96 36.27 22.70
CA LYS A 263 -100.73 36.17 21.45
C LYS A 263 -102.03 35.39 21.66
N ALA A 264 -102.00 34.27 22.38
CA ALA A 264 -103.18 33.46 22.69
C ALA A 264 -104.19 34.21 23.59
N GLU A 265 -103.71 35.04 24.52
CA GLU A 265 -104.56 35.92 25.34
C GLU A 265 -105.26 36.99 24.50
N ILE A 266 -104.58 37.54 23.49
CA ILE A 266 -105.14 38.56 22.57
C ILE A 266 -106.14 37.93 21.59
N GLU A 267 -105.92 36.70 21.13
CA GLU A 267 -106.86 35.97 20.24
C GLU A 267 -108.10 35.44 20.98
N ALA A 268 -108.08 35.41 22.31
CA ALA A 268 -109.21 34.98 23.16
C ALA A 268 -110.11 36.15 23.64
N GLN A 269 -109.76 37.40 23.32
CA GLN A 269 -110.58 38.60 23.52
C GLN A 269 -111.33 38.98 22.23
#